data_AF-A0A364LNN4-F1
#
_entry.id   AF-A0A364LNN4-F1
#
_cell.length_a   1.000
_cell.length_b   1.000
_cell.length_c   1.000
_cell.angle_alpha   90.00
_cell.angle_beta   90.00
_cell.angle_gamma   90.00
#
_symmetry.space_group_name_H-M   'P 1'
#
loop_
_entity.id
_entity.type
_entity.pdbx_description
1 polymer ?
#
loop_
_entity_poly.entity_id
_entity_poly.type
_entity_poly.pdbx_seq_one_letter_code
_entity_poly.pdbx_strand_id
1 'polypeptide(L)'
;MIKQWLKAGFFTSLIFSGVVDAAIPKFGLAPLSPTVLQVPSNASSSVSYLVRNNTSIPRMLTMQPLPGIAQVVNAGTCSNPFYLNPGQTCVLALQVNGSQLPVSGIHDGPVICKTFGPGNNSPDPFLCSRPSALEILNISVVAATSGHLLWLYNGVPVTNVDLLTDTSGNITLSNTGINTVTNLQISIPAPYNAYFSNGCGASLLPNSSCNISYNIPSPVFSNNFVITATGLNADNSPLPLSVEIGPVGPVQCWGENNTGQLGNGTTTPPALPVTSPADPLSVVLGITNATEISGGSTYTCSMLATGQVQCWGANNLGQLGNGAPLPGATSLTAVNVIGINTAVDISAGETHACAVLANGTVQCWGANNVGQLGNGLTTNSSTPVTVAGITNAVEVSAGFYHTCAVLANGQVSCWGGNDFGQLGNGTTAPLPQFFPAAPVIGVDNAIAITTSSFTSCALLANTQVKCWGVNNVGQVGMGQFSPSVPTPTTVVGVNNVGVLSGITDLSGRGFHTTALGSNGLVYAWGLNNAAQLGNGTLDNSPFPTMVLGISAPAIDVSSGLVHACALLINGQMQCWGKNEFGQLGLGNAPPPPSVPPDIYTSAQTVLGLTNGIGLLEHGSAAISCAIVS
;
A
#
# COMPACT_ATOMS: atom_id res chain seq x y z
N MET A 1 -5.50 53.08 32.84
CA MET A 1 -4.91 54.41 32.54
C MET A 1 -3.40 54.23 32.62
N ILE A 2 -2.65 54.21 31.52
CA ILE A 2 -2.25 55.33 30.63
C ILE A 2 -1.15 56.21 31.28
N LYS A 3 -0.03 56.36 30.54
CA LYS A 3 1.14 57.26 30.73
C LYS A 3 2.17 56.84 31.81
N GLN A 4 3.49 57.07 31.65
CA GLN A 4 4.28 57.74 30.59
C GLN A 4 5.76 57.24 30.61
N TRP A 5 6.38 56.84 29.48
CA TRP A 5 7.42 57.60 28.69
C TRP A 5 8.87 57.53 29.30
N LEU A 6 10.02 57.71 28.62
CA LEU A 6 10.45 58.33 27.34
C LEU A 6 11.92 57.86 27.05
N LYS A 7 12.36 57.37 25.88
CA LYS A 7 13.01 58.05 24.71
C LYS A 7 13.52 56.92 23.78
N ALA A 8 13.22 56.82 22.49
CA ALA A 8 13.39 57.76 21.36
C ALA A 8 14.85 57.92 20.89
N GLY A 9 15.18 57.33 19.73
CA GLY A 9 16.47 57.40 19.04
C GLY A 9 16.42 56.68 17.68
N PHE A 10 16.12 57.42 16.61
CA PHE A 10 16.11 56.97 15.20
C PHE A 10 17.55 56.73 14.69
N PHE A 11 17.89 56.11 13.54
CA PHE A 11 17.22 55.82 12.26
C PHE A 11 17.83 54.55 11.61
N THR A 12 17.04 53.71 10.92
CA THR A 12 17.14 53.34 9.48
C THR A 12 16.28 52.10 9.13
N SER A 13 15.13 52.37 8.50
CA SER A 13 14.50 51.64 7.38
C SER A 13 14.29 50.11 7.39
N LEU A 14 13.05 49.72 7.01
CA LEU A 14 12.60 48.40 6.51
C LEU A 14 12.37 47.29 7.55
N ILE A 15 11.21 47.35 8.21
CA ILE A 15 10.45 46.17 8.60
C ILE A 15 9.19 46.16 7.72
N PHE A 16 9.07 45.18 6.82
CA PHE A 16 7.80 44.89 6.12
C PHE A 16 6.96 43.90 6.91
N SER A 17 5.67 43.85 6.59
CA SER A 17 4.60 43.11 7.26
C SER A 17 4.95 41.66 7.65
N GLY A 18 4.70 41.32 8.91
CA GLY A 18 4.66 39.93 9.35
C GLY A 18 3.41 39.21 8.81
N VAL A 19 3.59 38.49 7.70
CA VAL A 19 2.78 37.34 7.29
C VAL A 19 3.74 36.35 6.66
N VAL A 20 4.05 35.24 7.35
CA VAL A 20 3.87 33.82 6.98
C VAL A 20 4.53 33.03 8.12
N ASP A 21 3.81 32.14 8.80
CA ASP A 21 4.45 31.13 9.65
C ASP A 21 5.16 30.11 8.75
N ALA A 22 6.46 30.32 8.52
CA ALA A 22 7.29 29.42 7.75
C ALA A 22 7.56 28.13 8.54
N ALA A 23 7.40 26.99 7.87
CA ALA A 23 7.47 25.67 8.49
C ALA A 23 8.77 25.42 9.28
N ILE A 24 8.61 24.81 10.46
CA ILE A 24 9.72 24.26 11.24
C ILE A 24 10.24 22.99 10.52
N PRO A 25 11.48 22.95 10.01
CA PRO A 25 12.03 21.72 9.47
C PRO A 25 12.30 20.72 10.62
N LYS A 26 11.59 19.59 10.63
CA LYS A 26 11.88 18.48 11.54
C LYS A 26 13.10 17.70 11.03
N PHE A 27 14.04 17.45 11.91
CA PHE A 27 15.13 16.49 11.70
C PHE A 27 14.75 15.14 12.35
N GLY A 28 15.14 14.03 11.71
CA GLY A 28 15.00 12.68 12.25
C GLY A 28 16.22 11.83 11.88
N LEU A 29 16.67 10.98 12.81
CA LEU A 29 17.81 10.07 12.65
C LEU A 29 17.30 8.63 12.52
N ALA A 30 17.81 7.88 11.54
CA ALA A 30 17.50 6.45 11.33
C ALA A 30 18.46 5.54 12.12
N PRO A 31 18.03 4.33 12.53
CA PRO A 31 18.84 3.39 13.30
C PRO A 31 19.86 2.66 12.40
N LEU A 32 20.97 2.26 13.00
CA LEU A 32 21.91 1.31 12.40
C LEU A 32 21.78 -0.04 13.12
N SER A 33 21.55 -1.10 12.35
CA SER A 33 21.78 -2.48 12.80
C SER A 33 23.29 -2.75 12.93
N PRO A 34 23.72 -3.72 13.77
CA PRO A 34 25.10 -3.74 14.26
C PRO A 34 26.12 -4.24 13.22
N THR A 35 27.00 -3.35 12.77
CA THR A 35 28.19 -3.71 11.99
C THR A 35 29.29 -4.27 12.90
N VAL A 36 29.54 -5.57 12.85
CA VAL A 36 30.77 -6.15 13.42
C VAL A 36 31.93 -5.81 12.48
N LEU A 37 32.78 -4.86 12.87
CA LEU A 37 33.92 -4.41 12.07
C LEU A 37 35.22 -5.03 12.62
N GLN A 38 35.54 -6.24 12.17
CA GLN A 38 36.81 -6.90 12.44
C GLN A 38 37.92 -6.28 11.57
N VAL A 39 38.65 -5.32 12.11
CA VAL A 39 39.84 -4.74 11.46
C VAL A 39 41.06 -5.60 11.81
N PRO A 40 41.81 -6.15 10.82
CA PRO A 40 43.11 -6.78 11.08
C PRO A 40 44.07 -5.78 11.73
N SER A 41 44.93 -6.24 12.65
CA SER A 41 45.68 -5.41 13.60
C SER A 41 46.58 -4.30 13.02
N ASN A 42 46.79 -4.27 11.70
CA ASN A 42 47.80 -3.46 11.02
C ASN A 42 47.22 -2.58 9.88
N ALA A 43 45.89 -2.44 9.74
CA ALA A 43 45.27 -1.67 8.65
C ALA A 43 44.65 -0.34 9.15
N SER A 44 44.83 0.73 8.36
CA SER A 44 44.14 2.01 8.54
C SER A 44 42.93 2.08 7.61
N SER A 45 41.76 2.43 8.17
CA SER A 45 40.52 2.59 7.41
C SER A 45 40.12 4.07 7.37
N SER A 46 39.60 4.50 6.21
CA SER A 46 39.05 5.83 6.03
C SER A 46 37.59 5.76 5.59
N VAL A 47 36.75 6.62 6.16
CA VAL A 47 35.34 6.80 5.75
C VAL A 47 35.15 8.23 5.27
N SER A 48 34.63 8.37 4.06
CA SER A 48 34.41 9.67 3.40
C SER A 48 32.95 10.10 3.48
N TYR A 49 32.72 11.36 3.82
CA TYR A 49 31.39 11.97 3.99
C TYR A 49 31.21 13.14 3.04
N LEU A 50 30.10 13.16 2.30
CA LEU A 50 29.70 14.29 1.47
C LEU A 50 28.83 15.25 2.29
N VAL A 51 29.19 16.53 2.36
CA VAL A 51 28.48 17.56 3.13
C VAL A 51 28.18 18.76 2.24
N ARG A 52 26.91 19.12 2.05
CA ARG A 52 26.49 20.27 1.24
C ARG A 52 25.75 21.31 2.07
N ASN A 53 26.08 22.59 1.91
CA ASN A 53 25.30 23.68 2.49
C ASN A 53 24.19 24.12 1.53
N ASN A 54 22.97 23.61 1.74
CA ASN A 54 21.77 23.98 0.98
C ASN A 54 21.11 25.29 1.48
N THR A 55 21.74 26.04 2.39
CA THR A 55 21.18 27.29 2.94
C THR A 55 21.80 28.53 2.29
N SER A 56 21.07 29.64 2.27
CA SER A 56 21.49 30.91 1.66
C SER A 56 22.57 31.68 2.43
N ILE A 57 23.08 31.14 3.55
CA ILE A 57 24.17 31.73 4.35
C ILE A 57 25.29 30.71 4.63
N PRO A 58 26.56 31.14 4.76
CA PRO A 58 27.66 30.24 5.06
C PRO A 58 27.52 29.55 6.43
N ARG A 59 28.11 28.36 6.56
CA ARG A 59 28.10 27.54 7.80
C ARG A 59 29.51 27.05 8.14
N MET A 60 29.85 27.04 9.43
CA MET A 60 31.01 26.31 9.94
C MET A 60 30.60 24.90 10.35
N LEU A 61 31.41 23.92 9.97
CA LEU A 61 31.34 22.57 10.52
C LEU A 61 32.23 22.46 11.76
N THR A 62 31.70 21.86 12.82
CA THR A 62 32.45 21.46 14.01
C THR A 62 32.19 19.99 14.30
N MET A 63 33.26 19.24 14.53
CA MET A 63 33.22 17.81 14.84
C MET A 63 34.20 17.56 15.98
N GLN A 64 33.75 16.84 17.02
CA GLN A 64 34.59 16.46 18.15
C GLN A 64 34.82 14.95 18.10
N PRO A 65 36.08 14.47 17.96
CA PRO A 65 36.34 13.04 17.79
C PRO A 65 36.05 12.27 19.07
N LEU A 66 35.42 11.10 18.91
CA LEU A 66 35.20 10.12 19.97
C LEU A 66 36.49 9.34 20.26
N PRO A 67 36.63 8.74 21.46
CA PRO A 67 37.74 7.84 21.78
C PRO A 67 37.84 6.71 20.74
N GLY A 68 39.00 6.59 20.09
CA GLY A 68 39.26 5.64 19.00
C GLY A 68 39.32 6.26 17.60
N ILE A 69 38.88 7.51 17.40
CA ILE A 69 39.08 8.22 16.13
C ILE A 69 40.40 9.00 16.19
N ALA A 70 41.34 8.68 15.30
CA ALA A 70 42.70 9.23 15.35
C ALA A 70 42.80 10.64 14.76
N GLN A 71 42.13 10.92 13.63
CA GLN A 71 42.11 12.24 13.01
C GLN A 71 40.91 12.46 12.08
N VAL A 72 40.46 13.72 11.97
CA VAL A 72 39.55 14.21 10.91
C VAL A 72 40.39 14.99 9.90
N VAL A 73 40.30 14.65 8.61
CA VAL A 73 41.09 15.27 7.55
C VAL A 73 40.16 15.81 6.45
N ASN A 74 40.32 17.10 6.10
CA ASN A 74 39.63 17.69 4.96
C ASN A 74 40.26 17.15 3.66
N ALA A 75 39.47 16.47 2.83
CA ALA A 75 39.92 15.82 1.60
C ALA A 75 40.06 16.80 0.40
N GLY A 76 40.36 18.07 0.66
CA GLY A 76 40.77 19.06 -0.34
C GLY A 76 39.65 19.78 -1.10
N THR A 77 38.38 19.59 -0.72
CA THR A 77 37.23 20.22 -1.41
C THR A 77 36.57 21.37 -0.65
N CYS A 78 36.89 21.56 0.64
CA CYS A 78 36.41 22.72 1.41
C CYS A 78 37.33 23.94 1.30
N SER A 79 36.72 25.11 1.21
CA SER A 79 37.40 26.41 1.30
C SER A 79 37.74 26.74 2.76
N ASN A 80 38.83 26.13 3.24
CA ASN A 80 39.53 26.41 4.52
C ASN A 80 38.74 26.19 5.83
N PRO A 81 39.34 25.49 6.79
CA PRO A 81 39.37 24.04 6.80
C PRO A 81 37.98 23.38 7.00
N PHE A 82 36.97 24.12 7.45
CA PHE A 82 35.60 23.64 7.74
C PHE A 82 34.49 24.66 7.40
N TYR A 83 34.75 25.64 6.54
CA TYR A 83 33.78 26.65 6.12
C TYR A 83 33.07 26.26 4.82
N LEU A 84 31.73 26.25 4.83
CA LEU A 84 30.86 25.91 3.70
C LEU A 84 30.03 27.11 3.25
N ASN A 85 30.30 27.63 2.05
CA ASN A 85 29.50 28.67 1.43
C ASN A 85 28.16 28.11 0.90
N PRO A 86 27.13 28.97 0.68
CA PRO A 86 25.88 28.56 0.04
C PRO A 86 26.11 27.79 -1.28
N GLY A 87 25.48 26.63 -1.42
CA GLY A 87 25.61 25.75 -2.58
C GLY A 87 26.91 24.93 -2.64
N GLN A 88 27.88 25.18 -1.76
CA GLN A 88 29.15 24.45 -1.75
C GLN A 88 28.97 23.03 -1.22
N THR A 89 29.68 22.09 -1.85
CA THR A 89 29.74 20.67 -1.45
C THR A 89 31.17 20.32 -1.06
N CYS A 90 31.34 19.63 0.06
CA CYS A 90 32.60 19.20 0.66
C CYS A 90 32.67 17.68 0.78
N VAL A 91 33.89 17.15 0.79
CA VAL A 91 34.23 15.78 1.16
C VAL A 91 35.17 15.81 2.36
N LEU A 92 34.79 15.12 3.44
CA LEU A 92 35.59 14.96 4.65
C LEU A 92 35.94 13.49 4.85
N ALA A 93 37.18 13.19 5.26
CA ALA A 93 37.62 11.84 5.58
C ALA A 93 37.90 11.69 7.09
N LEU A 94 37.32 10.66 7.71
CA LEU A 94 37.66 10.21 9.05
C LEU A 94 38.67 9.08 8.95
N GLN A 95 39.77 9.14 9.70
CA GLN A 95 40.82 8.12 9.69
C GLN A 95 41.00 7.49 11.07
N VAL A 96 40.99 6.15 11.11
CA VAL A 96 41.08 5.34 12.33
C VAL A 96 42.30 4.44 12.26
N ASN A 97 43.11 4.42 13.33
CA ASN A 97 44.31 3.60 13.46
C ASN A 97 44.17 2.60 14.61
N GLY A 98 44.04 1.32 14.27
CA GLY A 98 44.52 0.17 15.06
C GLY A 98 44.13 0.06 16.54
N SER A 99 42.85 -0.18 16.87
CA SER A 99 42.41 -1.09 17.95
C SER A 99 40.88 -1.19 18.02
N GLN A 100 40.35 -2.27 18.62
CA GLN A 100 38.91 -2.58 18.59
C GLN A 100 38.05 -1.73 19.54
N LEU A 101 36.79 -1.52 19.18
CA LEU A 101 35.73 -1.02 20.07
C LEU A 101 34.90 -2.19 20.64
N PRO A 102 34.46 -2.13 21.91
CA PRO A 102 33.68 -3.18 22.58
C PRO A 102 32.18 -3.19 22.19
N VAL A 103 31.48 -4.22 22.64
CA VAL A 103 30.17 -4.66 22.11
C VAL A 103 28.96 -3.96 22.77
N SER A 104 28.02 -3.49 21.95
CA SER A 104 26.60 -3.15 22.23
C SER A 104 26.23 -1.93 23.11
N GLY A 105 25.19 -1.19 22.70
CA GLY A 105 24.49 -0.16 23.49
C GLY A 105 23.76 0.92 22.66
N ILE A 106 22.42 0.92 22.66
CA ILE A 106 21.55 1.92 21.96
C ILE A 106 21.38 3.19 22.79
N HIS A 107 21.43 4.41 22.23
CA HIS A 107 20.97 5.66 22.86
C HIS A 107 20.45 6.69 21.84
N ASP A 108 19.31 7.34 22.14
CA ASP A 108 18.68 8.43 21.36
C ASP A 108 18.19 9.56 22.29
N GLY A 109 18.07 10.79 21.76
CA GLY A 109 17.46 11.95 22.44
C GLY A 109 18.27 13.28 22.34
N PRO A 110 17.61 14.46 22.34
CA PRO A 110 18.28 15.73 22.05
C PRO A 110 19.01 16.33 23.26
N VAL A 111 20.19 16.93 23.01
CA VAL A 111 20.91 17.74 24.01
C VAL A 111 20.65 19.23 23.77
N ILE A 112 19.89 19.87 24.66
CA ILE A 112 19.88 21.33 24.79
C ILE A 112 21.04 21.73 25.70
N CYS A 113 22.12 22.24 25.12
CA CYS A 113 23.10 23.04 25.87
C CYS A 113 22.77 24.52 25.70
N LYS A 114 22.48 25.21 26.81
CA LYS A 114 22.24 26.66 26.83
C LYS A 114 23.47 27.42 26.34
N THR A 115 23.24 28.54 25.69
CA THR A 115 24.28 29.55 25.50
C THR A 115 24.76 30.07 26.86
N PHE A 116 26.07 30.08 27.07
CA PHE A 116 26.70 31.04 27.96
C PHE A 116 27.51 32.04 27.12
N GLY A 117 27.49 33.29 27.57
CA GLY A 117 28.24 34.38 26.94
C GLY A 117 29.76 34.24 27.12
N PRO A 118 30.55 35.22 26.63
CA PRO A 118 32.00 35.11 26.56
C PRO A 118 32.66 35.07 27.95
N GLY A 119 33.42 34.01 28.25
CA GLY A 119 34.15 33.89 29.51
C GLY A 119 35.04 32.65 29.65
N ASN A 120 36.34 32.84 29.44
CA ASN A 120 37.51 32.13 30.00
C ASN A 120 37.53 30.60 30.23
N ASN A 121 38.43 29.96 29.47
CA ASN A 121 39.53 29.10 29.92
C ASN A 121 39.31 27.79 30.73
N SER A 122 39.86 26.73 30.13
CA SER A 122 40.27 25.42 30.69
C SER A 122 39.21 24.31 30.77
N PRO A 123 39.60 23.01 30.61
CA PRO A 123 38.68 21.95 30.22
C PRO A 123 38.38 20.93 31.33
N ASP A 124 37.11 20.57 31.50
CA ASP A 124 36.68 19.32 32.16
C ASP A 124 35.25 18.95 31.69
N PRO A 125 34.97 17.73 31.19
CA PRO A 125 33.66 17.37 30.64
C PRO A 125 32.72 16.75 31.69
N PHE A 126 31.66 17.47 32.07
CA PHE A 126 30.61 16.96 32.96
C PHE A 126 29.55 16.10 32.24
N LEU A 127 29.50 14.82 32.62
CA LEU A 127 28.32 14.05 33.06
C LEU A 127 26.91 14.44 32.55
N CYS A 128 26.28 13.52 31.82
CA CYS A 128 24.82 13.30 31.76
C CYS A 128 24.53 11.78 31.72
N SER A 129 23.49 11.30 32.42
CA SER A 129 23.14 9.88 32.58
C SER A 129 21.67 9.58 32.19
N ARG A 130 21.33 8.30 31.96
CA ARG A 130 20.10 7.82 31.27
C ARG A 130 19.24 6.93 32.17
N PRO A 131 17.91 7.07 32.14
CA PRO A 131 17.02 6.08 31.45
C PRO A 131 16.04 6.77 30.47
N SER A 132 15.37 6.12 29.51
CA SER A 132 15.37 4.70 29.05
C SER A 132 15.26 4.65 27.50
N ALA A 133 14.32 3.91 26.88
CA ALA A 133 14.18 3.86 25.42
C ALA A 133 12.71 3.79 24.94
N LEU A 134 12.38 4.58 23.91
CA LEU A 134 11.34 4.35 22.90
C LEU A 134 11.48 5.42 21.80
N GLU A 135 11.95 5.03 20.62
CA GLU A 135 11.60 5.53 19.27
C GLU A 135 12.62 5.01 18.23
N ILE A 136 12.15 4.67 17.02
CA ILE A 136 12.89 4.10 15.89
C ILE A 136 12.42 4.84 14.64
N LEU A 137 13.30 5.17 13.69
CA LEU A 137 12.91 5.89 12.46
C LEU A 137 13.27 5.15 11.16
N ASN A 138 12.31 5.06 10.25
CA ASN A 138 12.38 4.22 9.06
C ASN A 138 13.32 4.74 7.95
N ILE A 139 13.70 3.82 7.06
CA ILE A 139 14.24 4.09 5.73
C ILE A 139 13.10 4.62 4.84
N SER A 140 13.35 5.68 4.07
CA SER A 140 12.38 6.25 3.13
C SER A 140 12.69 5.83 1.69
N VAL A 141 11.73 5.16 1.04
CA VAL A 141 11.77 4.88 -0.40
C VAL A 141 11.25 6.10 -1.16
N VAL A 142 11.98 6.55 -2.19
CA VAL A 142 11.52 7.59 -3.12
C VAL A 142 11.37 6.98 -4.51
N ALA A 143 10.15 6.54 -4.81
CA ALA A 143 9.66 5.99 -6.08
C ALA A 143 10.36 4.72 -6.62
N ALA A 144 9.52 3.72 -6.94
CA ALA A 144 9.82 2.56 -7.80
C ALA A 144 10.97 1.61 -7.38
N THR A 145 10.60 0.52 -6.70
CA THR A 145 10.95 -0.86 -7.12
C THR A 145 12.43 -1.18 -7.42
N SER A 146 13.36 -0.78 -6.55
CA SER A 146 14.74 -1.30 -6.55
C SER A 146 15.11 -2.07 -5.28
N GLY A 147 15.74 -3.23 -5.46
CA GLY A 147 16.32 -4.05 -4.40
C GLY A 147 17.84 -4.11 -4.54
N HIS A 148 18.57 -3.96 -3.44
CA HIS A 148 20.03 -3.94 -3.42
C HIS A 148 20.59 -4.95 -2.40
N LEU A 149 21.59 -5.75 -2.79
CA LEU A 149 22.42 -6.53 -1.88
C LEU A 149 23.89 -6.19 -2.09
N LEU A 150 24.52 -5.70 -1.01
CA LEU A 150 25.93 -5.31 -0.99
C LEU A 150 26.76 -6.35 -0.24
N TRP A 151 27.73 -6.98 -0.91
CA TRP A 151 28.76 -7.80 -0.27
C TRP A 151 30.14 -7.12 -0.32
N LEU A 152 30.84 -7.08 0.82
CA LEU A 152 32.14 -6.43 0.99
C LEU A 152 33.20 -7.46 1.39
N TYR A 153 34.35 -7.44 0.71
CA TYR A 153 35.57 -8.17 1.11
C TYR A 153 36.70 -7.15 1.23
N ASN A 154 37.31 -7.08 2.40
CA ASN A 154 38.32 -6.06 2.74
C ASN A 154 37.85 -4.60 2.48
N GLY A 155 36.56 -4.33 2.61
CA GLY A 155 35.97 -2.99 2.37
C GLY A 155 35.74 -2.63 0.90
N VAL A 156 36.00 -3.54 -0.05
CA VAL A 156 35.72 -3.37 -1.47
C VAL A 156 34.42 -4.10 -1.83
N PRO A 157 33.50 -3.48 -2.61
CA PRO A 157 32.32 -4.18 -3.16
C PRO A 157 32.75 -5.34 -4.07
N VAL A 158 32.31 -6.55 -3.71
CA VAL A 158 32.72 -7.81 -4.38
C VAL A 158 31.74 -8.18 -5.47
N THR A 159 30.47 -8.11 -5.09
CA THR A 159 29.28 -8.29 -5.90
C THR A 159 28.29 -7.27 -5.37
N ASN A 160 27.79 -6.43 -6.26
CA ASN A 160 26.61 -5.60 -6.01
C ASN A 160 25.67 -5.93 -7.16
N VAL A 161 24.57 -6.59 -6.87
CA VAL A 161 23.55 -6.92 -7.87
C VAL A 161 22.36 -6.03 -7.59
N ASP A 162 22.24 -5.00 -8.41
CA ASP A 162 21.10 -4.08 -8.36
C ASP A 162 19.96 -4.70 -9.19
N LEU A 163 18.77 -4.89 -8.60
CA LEU A 163 17.54 -5.00 -9.40
C LEU A 163 16.97 -3.59 -9.59
N LEU A 164 16.81 -3.20 -10.85
CA LEU A 164 16.25 -1.91 -11.26
C LEU A 164 15.10 -2.14 -12.24
N THR A 165 13.88 -1.78 -11.87
CA THR A 165 12.76 -1.69 -12.82
C THR A 165 12.81 -0.37 -13.60
N ASP A 166 12.51 -0.39 -14.89
CA ASP A 166 12.22 0.82 -15.66
C ASP A 166 10.74 0.94 -16.03
N THR A 167 10.31 2.15 -16.40
CA THR A 167 8.95 2.41 -16.92
C THR A 167 8.75 1.88 -18.36
N SER A 168 9.68 1.06 -18.87
CA SER A 168 9.69 0.54 -20.25
C SER A 168 9.47 -0.97 -20.32
N GLY A 169 9.15 -1.61 -19.19
CA GLY A 169 8.86 -3.05 -19.13
C GLY A 169 10.08 -3.94 -18.89
N ASN A 170 11.16 -3.42 -18.32
CA ASN A 170 12.35 -4.22 -17.99
C ASN A 170 12.66 -4.21 -16.50
N ILE A 171 13.09 -5.38 -15.99
CA ILE A 171 13.83 -5.50 -14.75
C ILE A 171 15.29 -5.76 -15.14
N THR A 172 16.15 -4.78 -14.88
CA THR A 172 17.59 -4.90 -15.09
C THR A 172 18.23 -5.48 -13.84
N LEU A 173 18.85 -6.66 -13.94
CA LEU A 173 19.84 -7.12 -12.97
C LEU A 173 21.21 -6.60 -13.40
N SER A 174 21.84 -5.74 -12.60
CA SER A 174 23.16 -5.17 -12.89
C SER A 174 24.19 -5.62 -11.88
N ASN A 175 25.20 -6.38 -12.30
CA ASN A 175 26.34 -6.71 -11.45
C ASN A 175 27.40 -5.60 -11.53
N THR A 176 27.32 -4.65 -10.60
CA THR A 176 28.27 -3.55 -10.43
C THR A 176 29.45 -3.91 -9.50
N GLY A 177 29.61 -5.20 -9.15
CA GLY A 177 30.77 -5.73 -8.44
C GLY A 177 31.88 -6.28 -9.36
N ILE A 178 32.94 -6.79 -8.73
CA ILE A 178 34.16 -7.28 -9.38
C ILE A 178 34.19 -8.80 -9.65
N ASN A 179 33.29 -9.57 -9.05
CA ASN A 179 33.20 -11.03 -9.22
C ASN A 179 31.96 -11.45 -10.04
N THR A 180 32.09 -12.51 -10.82
CA THR A 180 30.98 -13.14 -11.54
C THR A 180 30.01 -13.78 -10.56
N VAL A 181 28.72 -13.48 -10.68
CA VAL A 181 27.65 -14.25 -10.03
C VAL A 181 27.40 -15.49 -10.85
N THR A 182 27.36 -16.66 -10.22
CA THR A 182 27.15 -17.96 -10.90
C THR A 182 25.91 -18.66 -10.37
N ASN A 183 25.43 -19.67 -11.10
CA ASN A 183 24.19 -20.39 -10.78
C ASN A 183 22.98 -19.46 -10.56
N LEU A 184 22.90 -18.38 -11.34
CA LEU A 184 21.81 -17.41 -11.27
C LEU A 184 20.51 -18.09 -11.72
N GLN A 185 19.50 -18.09 -10.84
CA GLN A 185 18.17 -18.64 -11.04
C GLN A 185 17.14 -17.57 -10.69
N ILE A 186 16.30 -17.21 -11.65
CA ILE A 186 15.21 -16.26 -11.49
C ILE A 186 13.92 -17.05 -11.35
N SER A 187 13.28 -16.89 -10.20
CA SER A 187 11.99 -17.49 -9.88
C SER A 187 10.92 -16.41 -9.91
N ILE A 188 9.87 -16.66 -10.70
CA ILE A 188 8.68 -15.83 -10.82
C ILE A 188 7.50 -16.74 -10.51
N PRO A 189 6.61 -16.39 -9.57
CA PRO A 189 5.48 -17.25 -9.24
C PRO A 189 4.56 -17.45 -10.45
N ALA A 190 3.94 -18.64 -10.54
CA ALA A 190 2.84 -18.88 -11.47
C ALA A 190 1.56 -18.21 -10.91
N PRO A 191 0.66 -17.66 -11.76
CA PRO A 191 0.66 -17.71 -13.22
C PRO A 191 1.57 -16.67 -13.91
N TYR A 192 2.17 -15.75 -13.14
CA TYR A 192 2.84 -14.56 -13.67
C TYR A 192 4.06 -14.88 -14.53
N ASN A 193 4.75 -15.98 -14.27
CA ASN A 193 5.89 -16.45 -15.07
C ASN A 193 5.64 -16.53 -16.59
N ALA A 194 4.38 -16.63 -17.05
CA ALA A 194 4.02 -16.61 -18.47
C ALA A 194 4.25 -15.25 -19.18
N TYR A 195 4.33 -14.14 -18.44
CA TYR A 195 4.45 -12.77 -18.98
C TYR A 195 5.90 -12.24 -19.03
N PHE A 196 6.85 -13.02 -18.52
CA PHE A 196 8.25 -12.62 -18.36
C PHE A 196 9.16 -13.44 -19.27
N SER A 197 10.05 -12.75 -19.98
CA SER A 197 11.11 -13.33 -20.77
C SER A 197 12.44 -13.11 -20.04
N ASN A 198 12.98 -14.16 -19.44
CA ASN A 198 14.26 -14.10 -18.77
C ASN A 198 15.43 -13.98 -19.79
N GLY A 199 15.96 -12.77 -19.97
CA GLY A 199 17.17 -12.52 -20.75
C GLY A 199 18.48 -12.73 -19.99
N CYS A 200 18.43 -13.12 -18.71
CA CYS A 200 19.61 -13.44 -17.90
C CYS A 200 20.02 -14.90 -18.04
N GLY A 201 21.27 -15.13 -18.41
CA GLY A 201 21.90 -16.45 -18.36
C GLY A 201 22.20 -16.91 -16.93
N ALA A 202 22.65 -18.15 -16.78
CA ALA A 202 23.01 -18.74 -15.48
C ALA A 202 24.25 -18.12 -14.80
N SER A 203 24.82 -17.05 -15.36
CA SER A 203 25.92 -16.28 -14.77
C SER A 203 25.88 -14.82 -15.24
N LEU A 204 26.26 -13.90 -14.35
CA LEU A 204 26.28 -12.46 -14.61
C LEU A 204 27.69 -11.89 -14.30
N LEU A 205 28.37 -11.42 -15.34
CA LEU A 205 29.77 -11.00 -15.28
C LEU A 205 29.96 -9.66 -14.53
N PRO A 206 31.17 -9.35 -14.03
CA PRO A 206 31.50 -8.04 -13.47
C PRO A 206 31.21 -6.90 -14.46
N ASN A 207 30.65 -5.80 -13.96
CA ASN A 207 30.24 -4.62 -14.74
C ASN A 207 29.33 -4.97 -15.94
N SER A 208 28.47 -5.98 -15.80
CA SER A 208 27.50 -6.37 -16.82
C SER A 208 26.10 -6.39 -16.25
N SER A 209 25.12 -6.11 -17.10
CA SER A 209 23.70 -6.22 -16.79
C SER A 209 23.01 -7.21 -17.71
N CYS A 210 21.89 -7.75 -17.24
CA CYS A 210 20.96 -8.53 -18.02
C CYS A 210 19.53 -8.10 -17.69
N ASN A 211 18.63 -8.21 -18.66
CA ASN A 211 17.25 -7.76 -18.51
C ASN A 211 16.33 -8.98 -18.45
N ILE A 212 15.46 -9.02 -17.44
CA ILE A 212 14.20 -9.75 -17.53
C ILE A 212 13.23 -8.76 -18.17
N SER A 213 12.91 -8.96 -19.45
CA SER A 213 11.84 -8.17 -20.07
C SER A 213 10.50 -8.78 -19.68
N TYR A 214 9.50 -7.92 -19.49
CA TYR A 214 8.15 -8.35 -19.21
C TYR A 214 7.19 -7.65 -20.15
N ASN A 215 6.30 -8.44 -20.75
CA ASN A 215 5.11 -7.91 -21.40
C ASN A 215 3.96 -8.14 -20.43
N ILE A 216 3.98 -7.39 -19.32
CA ILE A 216 2.89 -7.39 -18.34
C ILE A 216 1.69 -6.77 -19.05
N PRO A 217 0.63 -7.55 -19.28
CA PRO A 217 -0.65 -6.96 -19.64
C PRO A 217 -1.11 -6.21 -18.36
N SER A 218 -1.55 -4.94 -18.47
CA SER A 218 -1.72 -4.07 -17.29
C SER A 218 -3.15 -4.07 -16.73
N PRO A 219 -3.46 -4.70 -15.57
CA PRO A 219 -2.58 -5.43 -14.65
C PRO A 219 -3.05 -6.87 -14.37
N VAL A 220 -2.15 -7.84 -14.32
CA VAL A 220 -2.46 -9.19 -13.75
C VAL A 220 -2.41 -9.17 -12.22
N PHE A 221 -2.57 -8.00 -11.61
CA PHE A 221 -2.00 -7.68 -10.29
C PHE A 221 -2.94 -6.77 -9.49
N SER A 222 -4.00 -7.38 -8.95
CA SER A 222 -4.68 -6.91 -7.73
C SER A 222 -3.75 -6.98 -6.50
N ASN A 223 -2.80 -7.92 -6.50
CA ASN A 223 -1.80 -8.11 -5.45
C ASN A 223 -0.36 -7.91 -5.93
N ASN A 224 0.47 -7.32 -5.06
CA ASN A 224 1.93 -7.30 -5.21
C ASN A 224 2.49 -8.73 -5.29
N PHE A 225 3.46 -8.98 -6.17
CA PHE A 225 4.13 -10.27 -6.28
C PHE A 225 5.65 -10.12 -6.25
N VAL A 226 6.34 -11.11 -5.66
CA VAL A 226 7.78 -11.06 -5.44
C VAL A 226 8.52 -11.89 -6.50
N ILE A 227 9.33 -11.23 -7.32
CA ILE A 227 10.32 -11.86 -8.17
C ILE A 227 11.57 -12.12 -7.35
N THR A 228 12.01 -13.37 -7.29
CA THR A 228 13.19 -13.78 -6.52
C THR A 228 14.32 -14.19 -7.46
N ALA A 229 15.45 -13.47 -7.41
CA ALA A 229 16.70 -13.87 -8.04
C ALA A 229 17.60 -14.53 -6.99
N THR A 230 18.00 -15.77 -7.22
CA THR A 230 18.96 -16.48 -6.37
C THR A 230 20.23 -16.77 -7.16
N GLY A 231 21.40 -16.65 -6.54
CA GLY A 231 22.68 -16.97 -7.17
C GLY A 231 23.75 -17.33 -6.15
N LEU A 232 24.95 -17.60 -6.64
CA LEU A 232 26.14 -17.86 -5.83
C LEU A 232 27.23 -16.83 -6.12
N ASN A 233 27.82 -16.30 -5.06
CA ASN A 233 29.06 -15.54 -5.11
C ASN A 233 30.25 -16.49 -5.43
N ALA A 234 31.42 -15.91 -5.72
CA ALA A 234 32.64 -16.67 -6.03
C ALA A 234 33.17 -17.54 -4.87
N ASP A 235 32.66 -17.36 -3.65
CA ASP A 235 32.93 -18.18 -2.46
C ASP A 235 31.85 -19.25 -2.19
N ASN A 236 30.90 -19.43 -3.11
CA ASN A 236 29.69 -20.26 -2.99
C ASN A 236 28.69 -19.80 -1.90
N SER A 237 28.77 -18.57 -1.40
CA SER A 237 27.71 -18.02 -0.54
C SER A 237 26.43 -17.72 -1.34
N PRO A 238 25.23 -18.01 -0.80
CA PRO A 238 23.97 -17.74 -1.47
C PRO A 238 23.63 -16.24 -1.50
N LEU A 239 23.12 -15.78 -2.63
CA LEU A 239 22.68 -14.40 -2.87
C LEU A 239 21.18 -14.38 -3.26
N PRO A 240 20.25 -14.31 -2.28
CA PRO A 240 18.82 -14.22 -2.54
C PRO A 240 18.34 -12.75 -2.59
N LEU A 241 18.16 -12.21 -3.79
CA LEU A 241 17.50 -10.93 -4.05
C LEU A 241 16.01 -11.13 -4.31
N SER A 242 15.19 -10.22 -3.79
CA SER A 242 13.75 -10.19 -4.01
C SER A 242 13.31 -8.77 -4.36
N VAL A 243 12.51 -8.60 -5.42
CA VAL A 243 11.80 -7.35 -5.72
C VAL A 243 10.33 -7.63 -5.88
N GLU A 244 9.55 -6.82 -5.17
CA GLU A 244 8.11 -6.78 -5.23
C GLU A 244 7.68 -5.87 -6.38
N ILE A 245 6.76 -6.34 -7.23
CA ILE A 245 6.21 -5.57 -8.35
C ILE A 245 4.69 -5.52 -8.21
N GLY A 246 4.14 -4.34 -8.42
CA GLY A 246 2.73 -4.01 -8.41
C GLY A 246 2.52 -2.59 -8.94
N PRO A 247 1.28 -2.09 -9.03
CA PRO A 247 1.03 -0.69 -9.37
C PRO A 247 1.73 0.24 -8.37
N VAL A 248 2.32 1.33 -8.85
CA VAL A 248 2.77 2.44 -8.00
C VAL A 248 2.46 3.75 -8.74
N GLY A 249 1.52 4.54 -8.22
CA GLY A 249 1.17 5.79 -8.88
C GLY A 249 0.22 6.70 -8.10
N PRO A 250 -0.12 7.88 -8.68
CA PRO A 250 -1.25 8.69 -8.24
C PRO A 250 -2.58 7.94 -8.42
N VAL A 251 -3.59 8.40 -7.68
CA VAL A 251 -4.95 7.85 -7.72
C VAL A 251 -5.90 8.85 -8.38
N GLN A 252 -6.76 8.33 -9.26
CA GLN A 252 -7.91 9.05 -9.79
C GLN A 252 -9.20 8.39 -9.30
N CYS A 253 -10.19 9.19 -8.89
CA CYS A 253 -11.51 8.78 -8.44
C CYS A 253 -12.60 9.58 -9.15
N TRP A 254 -13.71 8.94 -9.51
CA TRP A 254 -14.87 9.57 -10.15
C TRP A 254 -16.17 8.93 -9.65
N GLY A 255 -17.27 9.67 -9.74
CA GLY A 255 -18.59 9.31 -9.23
C GLY A 255 -19.18 10.37 -8.29
N GLU A 256 -19.94 9.90 -7.30
CA GLU A 256 -20.52 10.70 -6.22
C GLU A 256 -19.44 11.27 -5.29
N ASN A 257 -19.66 12.50 -4.78
CA ASN A 257 -18.75 13.14 -3.82
C ASN A 257 -19.47 13.81 -2.63
N ASN A 258 -20.61 13.25 -2.20
CA ASN A 258 -21.47 13.84 -1.17
C ASN A 258 -20.82 13.92 0.23
N THR A 259 -19.78 13.11 0.46
CA THR A 259 -19.01 13.01 1.71
C THR A 259 -17.51 13.19 1.50
N GLY A 260 -17.05 13.75 0.36
CA GLY A 260 -15.62 13.96 0.11
C GLY A 260 -14.84 12.69 -0.26
N GLN A 261 -15.55 11.60 -0.56
CA GLN A 261 -15.02 10.28 -0.94
C GLN A 261 -14.13 10.26 -2.20
N LEU A 262 -14.13 11.32 -3.02
CA LEU A 262 -13.18 11.47 -4.13
C LEU A 262 -11.81 12.01 -3.69
N GLY A 263 -11.67 12.51 -2.45
CA GLY A 263 -10.38 12.95 -1.90
C GLY A 263 -9.75 14.18 -2.57
N ASN A 264 -10.51 14.87 -3.42
CA ASN A 264 -10.08 16.00 -4.24
C ASN A 264 -10.23 17.37 -3.55
N GLY A 265 -10.53 17.40 -2.25
CA GLY A 265 -10.75 18.64 -1.47
C GLY A 265 -12.14 19.26 -1.63
N THR A 266 -13.10 18.60 -2.30
CA THR A 266 -14.44 19.14 -2.58
C THR A 266 -15.57 18.23 -2.10
N THR A 267 -16.81 18.71 -2.17
CA THR A 267 -18.05 17.91 -2.04
C THR A 267 -19.05 18.25 -3.15
N THR A 268 -19.96 17.34 -3.43
CA THR A 268 -21.18 17.58 -4.22
C THR A 268 -22.40 17.72 -3.29
N PRO A 269 -23.25 18.74 -3.45
CA PRO A 269 -22.94 20.08 -3.97
C PRO A 269 -21.82 20.76 -3.14
N PRO A 270 -21.16 21.83 -3.63
CA PRO A 270 -21.50 22.64 -4.81
C PRO A 270 -20.83 22.23 -6.13
N ALA A 271 -19.95 21.23 -6.15
CA ALA A 271 -19.30 20.77 -7.38
C ALA A 271 -20.28 20.07 -8.36
N LEU A 272 -19.91 19.97 -9.64
CA LEU A 272 -20.51 19.00 -10.56
C LEU A 272 -19.98 17.60 -10.24
N PRO A 273 -20.73 16.51 -10.54
CA PRO A 273 -20.21 15.16 -10.44
C PRO A 273 -19.01 14.94 -11.37
N VAL A 274 -17.98 14.28 -10.86
CA VAL A 274 -16.81 13.88 -11.63
C VAL A 274 -17.19 12.60 -12.36
N THR A 275 -17.36 12.60 -13.68
CA THR A 275 -17.95 11.46 -14.42
C THR A 275 -16.97 10.71 -15.33
N SER A 276 -15.67 11.04 -15.28
CA SER A 276 -14.60 10.28 -15.92
C SER A 276 -13.23 10.61 -15.33
N PRO A 277 -12.24 9.70 -15.44
CA PRO A 277 -10.82 9.97 -15.20
C PRO A 277 -10.23 11.15 -16.01
N ALA A 278 -10.86 11.54 -17.12
CA ALA A 278 -10.41 12.69 -17.92
C ALA A 278 -10.60 14.05 -17.20
N ASP A 279 -11.46 14.11 -16.18
CA ASP A 279 -11.71 15.33 -15.41
C ASP A 279 -10.53 15.60 -14.45
N PRO A 280 -9.92 16.81 -14.46
CA PRO A 280 -8.87 17.18 -13.51
C PRO A 280 -9.29 17.06 -12.04
N LEU A 281 -10.58 17.15 -11.73
CA LEU A 281 -11.13 16.95 -10.37
C LEU A 281 -11.15 15.48 -9.93
N SER A 282 -10.79 14.53 -10.80
CA SER A 282 -10.66 13.13 -10.42
C SER A 282 -9.41 12.84 -9.58
N VAL A 283 -8.38 13.70 -9.62
CA VAL A 283 -7.12 13.45 -8.92
C VAL A 283 -7.29 13.55 -7.40
N VAL A 284 -6.92 12.47 -6.69
CA VAL A 284 -6.91 12.45 -5.22
C VAL A 284 -5.75 13.31 -4.70
N LEU A 285 -6.04 14.28 -3.84
CA LEU A 285 -5.02 15.19 -3.32
C LEU A 285 -4.16 14.50 -2.25
N GLY A 286 -2.84 14.53 -2.45
CA GLY A 286 -1.84 14.00 -1.51
C GLY A 286 -1.35 12.58 -1.80
N ILE A 287 -1.95 11.88 -2.77
CA ILE A 287 -1.58 10.50 -3.13
C ILE A 287 -0.79 10.49 -4.44
N THR A 288 0.46 10.02 -4.42
CA THR A 288 1.35 9.95 -5.60
C THR A 288 2.04 8.60 -5.80
N ASN A 289 1.96 7.71 -4.81
CA ASN A 289 2.66 6.42 -4.79
C ASN A 289 1.82 5.33 -4.11
N ALA A 290 0.51 5.31 -4.40
CA ALA A 290 -0.36 4.23 -3.96
C ALA A 290 0.02 2.92 -4.64
N THR A 291 0.09 1.84 -3.85
CA THR A 291 0.17 0.45 -4.30
C THR A 291 -1.19 -0.24 -4.29
N GLU A 292 -2.13 0.27 -3.50
CA GLU A 292 -3.44 -0.33 -3.33
C GLU A 292 -4.47 0.74 -3.01
N ILE A 293 -5.74 0.51 -3.38
CA ILE A 293 -6.86 1.35 -3.00
C ILE A 293 -8.03 0.44 -2.62
N SER A 294 -8.65 0.71 -1.47
CA SER A 294 -9.77 -0.05 -0.92
C SER A 294 -10.88 0.91 -0.50
N GLY A 295 -12.11 0.69 -0.99
CA GLY A 295 -13.21 1.65 -0.84
C GLY A 295 -14.29 1.11 0.06
N GLY A 296 -14.73 1.87 1.06
CA GLY A 296 -15.98 1.62 1.75
C GLY A 296 -17.17 2.24 1.02
N SER A 297 -18.30 2.44 1.70
CA SER A 297 -19.49 3.01 1.05
C SER A 297 -19.39 4.50 0.75
N THR A 298 -18.77 5.23 1.67
CA THR A 298 -18.71 6.71 1.72
C THR A 298 -17.31 7.24 2.11
N TYR A 299 -16.31 6.37 2.09
CA TYR A 299 -14.92 6.68 2.38
C TYR A 299 -14.02 5.74 1.58
N THR A 300 -12.77 6.13 1.39
CA THR A 300 -11.78 5.39 0.62
C THR A 300 -10.46 5.42 1.37
N CYS A 301 -9.69 4.33 1.30
CA CYS A 301 -8.34 4.21 1.82
C CYS A 301 -7.37 3.81 0.70
N SER A 302 -6.12 4.23 0.80
CA SER A 302 -5.03 3.77 -0.04
C SER A 302 -3.84 3.34 0.80
N MET A 303 -3.15 2.29 0.37
CA MET A 303 -1.84 1.92 0.87
C MET A 303 -0.78 2.52 -0.05
N LEU A 304 0.23 3.17 0.53
CA LEU A 304 1.38 3.71 -0.20
C LEU A 304 2.50 2.67 -0.24
N ALA A 305 3.41 2.79 -1.22
CA ALA A 305 4.61 1.95 -1.37
C ALA A 305 5.59 1.97 -0.17
N THR A 306 5.31 2.74 0.89
CA THR A 306 6.02 2.76 2.17
C THR A 306 5.35 1.89 3.26
N GLY A 307 4.20 1.27 2.97
CA GLY A 307 3.32 0.62 3.95
C GLY A 307 2.49 1.60 4.79
N GLN A 308 2.52 2.91 4.49
CA GLN A 308 1.63 3.88 5.12
C GLN A 308 0.23 3.82 4.51
N VAL A 309 -0.79 3.79 5.36
CA VAL A 309 -2.20 3.85 4.95
C VAL A 309 -2.75 5.25 5.16
N GLN A 310 -3.46 5.77 4.16
CA GLN A 310 -4.16 7.05 4.21
C GLN A 310 -5.62 6.86 3.78
N CYS A 311 -6.55 7.52 4.46
CA CYS A 311 -7.99 7.43 4.16
C CYS A 311 -8.63 8.81 4.02
N TRP A 312 -9.75 8.91 3.31
CA TRP A 312 -10.56 10.12 3.14
C TRP A 312 -12.04 9.80 2.96
N GLY A 313 -12.91 10.80 3.07
CA GLY A 313 -14.36 10.67 3.05
C GLY A 313 -14.99 10.75 4.45
N ALA A 314 -16.11 10.05 4.65
CA ALA A 314 -16.85 10.01 5.91
C ALA A 314 -16.01 9.47 7.09
N ASN A 315 -16.23 9.99 8.30
CA ASN A 315 -15.50 9.57 9.52
C ASN A 315 -16.39 9.46 10.78
N ASN A 316 -17.71 9.44 10.61
CA ASN A 316 -18.68 9.47 11.71
C ASN A 316 -18.51 8.32 12.73
N LEU A 317 -17.97 7.18 12.31
CA LEU A 317 -17.72 5.99 13.13
C LEU A 317 -16.23 5.74 13.37
N GLY A 318 -15.33 6.62 12.89
CA GLY A 318 -13.89 6.50 13.03
C GLY A 318 -13.18 5.77 11.89
N GLN A 319 -13.88 5.53 10.78
CA GLN A 319 -13.40 4.73 9.64
C GLN A 319 -12.19 5.32 8.89
N LEU A 320 -11.80 6.57 9.16
CA LEU A 320 -10.53 7.13 8.67
C LEU A 320 -9.31 6.79 9.55
N GLY A 321 -9.51 6.17 10.72
CA GLY A 321 -8.44 5.68 11.59
C GLY A 321 -7.47 6.76 12.10
N ASN A 322 -7.86 8.03 12.06
CA ASN A 322 -6.99 9.19 12.30
C ASN A 322 -6.98 9.70 13.76
N GLY A 323 -7.61 8.97 14.68
CA GLY A 323 -7.71 9.34 16.11
C GLY A 323 -8.65 10.50 16.43
N ALA A 324 -9.51 10.93 15.49
CA ALA A 324 -10.50 11.97 15.75
C ALA A 324 -11.50 11.55 16.87
N PRO A 325 -11.98 12.50 17.70
CA PRO A 325 -13.09 12.22 18.63
C PRO A 325 -14.35 11.78 17.88
N LEU A 326 -15.11 10.83 18.44
CA LEU A 326 -16.34 10.34 17.82
C LEU A 326 -17.57 11.20 18.22
N PRO A 327 -18.48 11.51 17.28
CA PRO A 327 -18.43 11.20 15.85
C PRO A 327 -17.36 12.05 15.11
N GLY A 328 -16.54 11.38 14.30
CA GLY A 328 -15.43 12.03 13.60
C GLY A 328 -15.90 12.90 12.44
N ALA A 329 -15.20 14.01 12.22
CA ALA A 329 -15.44 14.88 11.07
C ALA A 329 -14.93 14.24 9.77
N THR A 330 -15.75 14.34 8.72
CA THR A 330 -15.41 14.02 7.33
C THR A 330 -14.11 14.70 6.88
N SER A 331 -13.27 13.99 6.13
CA SER A 331 -12.06 14.54 5.50
C SER A 331 -12.22 14.59 3.98
N LEU A 332 -12.01 15.76 3.37
CA LEU A 332 -12.11 15.93 1.90
C LEU A 332 -10.81 15.59 1.16
N THR A 333 -9.74 15.29 1.90
CA THR A 333 -8.42 14.90 1.39
C THR A 333 -7.87 13.73 2.20
N ALA A 334 -6.87 13.03 1.67
CA ALA A 334 -6.19 11.95 2.36
C ALA A 334 -5.65 12.39 3.74
N VAL A 335 -5.87 11.57 4.77
CA VAL A 335 -5.29 11.70 6.11
C VAL A 335 -4.67 10.36 6.54
N ASN A 336 -3.53 10.43 7.23
CA ASN A 336 -2.83 9.24 7.72
C ASN A 336 -3.69 8.48 8.75
N VAL A 337 -3.77 7.16 8.58
CA VAL A 337 -4.21 6.25 9.64
C VAL A 337 -3.13 6.20 10.73
N ILE A 338 -3.51 6.37 11.99
CA ILE A 338 -2.53 6.49 13.08
C ILE A 338 -1.89 5.14 13.39
N GLY A 339 -0.55 5.07 13.34
CA GLY A 339 0.22 3.87 13.68
C GLY A 339 0.31 2.79 12.58
N ILE A 340 -0.33 2.98 11.41
CA ILE A 340 -0.25 2.05 10.28
C ILE A 340 0.76 2.57 9.25
N ASN A 341 1.98 2.05 9.32
CA ASN A 341 3.15 2.46 8.54
C ASN A 341 3.96 1.29 7.95
N THR A 342 3.45 0.07 8.07
CA THR A 342 4.05 -1.18 7.58
C THR A 342 2.96 -2.13 7.07
N ALA A 343 1.87 -1.58 6.54
CA ALA A 343 0.83 -2.39 5.89
C ALA A 343 1.39 -3.11 4.65
N VAL A 344 0.84 -4.29 4.37
CA VAL A 344 1.10 -5.08 3.16
C VAL A 344 -0.17 -5.40 2.37
N ASP A 345 -1.34 -5.11 2.94
CA ASP A 345 -2.67 -5.30 2.35
C ASP A 345 -3.71 -4.47 3.16
N ILE A 346 -4.73 -3.90 2.49
CA ILE A 346 -5.81 -3.12 3.12
C ILE A 346 -7.23 -3.46 2.62
N SER A 347 -8.17 -3.64 3.56
CA SER A 347 -9.59 -3.79 3.20
C SER A 347 -10.50 -2.82 3.92
N ALA A 348 -11.17 -1.97 3.14
CA ALA A 348 -12.21 -1.06 3.60
C ALA A 348 -13.59 -1.70 3.39
N GLY A 349 -14.24 -2.12 4.48
CA GLY A 349 -15.64 -2.53 4.49
C GLY A 349 -16.59 -1.33 4.53
N GLU A 350 -17.89 -1.60 4.69
CA GLU A 350 -18.97 -0.60 4.66
C GLU A 350 -18.69 0.63 5.54
N THR A 351 -18.31 0.41 6.81
CA THR A 351 -18.02 1.47 7.78
C THR A 351 -16.85 1.14 8.73
N HIS A 352 -16.05 0.14 8.40
CA HIS A 352 -14.82 -0.24 9.11
C HIS A 352 -13.75 -0.64 8.10
N ALA A 353 -12.48 -0.41 8.42
CA ALA A 353 -11.36 -0.85 7.60
C ALA A 353 -10.38 -1.66 8.42
N CYS A 354 -9.61 -2.50 7.74
CA CYS A 354 -8.56 -3.34 8.30
C CYS A 354 -7.30 -3.27 7.43
N ALA A 355 -6.15 -3.53 8.04
CA ALA A 355 -4.87 -3.67 7.36
C ALA A 355 -4.12 -4.88 7.91
N VAL A 356 -3.49 -5.65 7.02
CA VAL A 356 -2.45 -6.62 7.39
C VAL A 356 -1.13 -5.87 7.48
N LEU A 357 -0.38 -6.06 8.56
CA LEU A 357 0.97 -5.52 8.72
C LEU A 357 2.04 -6.55 8.32
N ALA A 358 3.22 -6.08 7.92
CA ALA A 358 4.35 -6.90 7.47
C ALA A 358 4.86 -7.94 8.51
N ASN A 359 4.39 -7.88 9.76
CA ASN A 359 4.63 -8.88 10.79
C ASN A 359 3.53 -9.96 10.90
N GLY A 360 2.57 -9.99 9.98
CA GLY A 360 1.42 -10.90 9.95
C GLY A 360 0.27 -10.55 10.91
N THR A 361 0.35 -9.45 11.67
CA THR A 361 -0.76 -9.00 12.53
C THR A 361 -1.78 -8.18 11.75
N VAL A 362 -3.06 -8.30 12.11
CA VAL A 362 -4.13 -7.49 11.52
C VAL A 362 -4.54 -6.39 12.51
N GLN A 363 -4.74 -5.17 12.03
CA GLN A 363 -5.37 -4.10 12.80
C GLN A 363 -6.59 -3.54 12.06
N CYS A 364 -7.67 -3.26 12.78
CA CYS A 364 -8.91 -2.72 12.22
C CYS A 364 -9.36 -1.44 12.95
N TRP A 365 -10.15 -0.59 12.30
CA TRP A 365 -10.74 0.63 12.87
C TRP A 365 -12.11 0.95 12.23
N GLY A 366 -12.84 1.90 12.81
CA GLY A 366 -14.20 2.30 12.41
C GLY A 366 -15.29 1.63 13.24
N ALA A 367 -16.39 1.27 12.59
CA ALA A 367 -17.55 0.62 13.21
C ALA A 367 -17.19 -0.73 13.85
N ASN A 368 -17.81 -1.05 14.98
CA ASN A 368 -17.59 -2.31 15.71
C ASN A 368 -18.87 -2.86 16.37
N ASN A 369 -20.05 -2.36 16.01
CA ASN A 369 -21.33 -2.68 16.66
C ASN A 369 -21.66 -4.19 16.70
N VAL A 370 -21.04 -4.98 15.81
CA VAL A 370 -21.16 -6.44 15.73
C VAL A 370 -19.80 -7.14 15.75
N GLY A 371 -18.77 -6.52 16.32
CA GLY A 371 -17.46 -7.15 16.52
C GLY A 371 -16.57 -7.23 15.27
N GLN A 372 -16.88 -6.50 14.20
CA GLN A 372 -16.13 -6.54 12.94
C GLN A 372 -14.65 -6.10 13.05
N LEU A 373 -14.26 -5.47 14.17
CA LEU A 373 -12.84 -5.16 14.48
C LEU A 373 -12.09 -6.32 15.17
N GLY A 374 -12.76 -7.41 15.55
CA GLY A 374 -12.11 -8.66 16.02
C GLY A 374 -11.32 -8.55 17.32
N ASN A 375 -11.52 -7.48 18.11
CA ASN A 375 -10.75 -7.18 19.32
C ASN A 375 -11.44 -7.62 20.64
N GLY A 376 -12.52 -8.39 20.55
CA GLY A 376 -13.33 -8.83 21.69
C GLY A 376 -14.32 -7.79 22.24
N LEU A 377 -14.41 -6.62 21.62
CA LEU A 377 -15.30 -5.52 22.04
C LEU A 377 -16.34 -5.21 20.95
N THR A 378 -17.34 -4.40 21.29
CA THR A 378 -18.35 -3.88 20.35
C THR A 378 -18.31 -2.35 20.20
N THR A 379 -17.29 -1.70 20.77
CA THR A 379 -17.10 -0.25 20.71
C THR A 379 -16.37 0.15 19.44
N ASN A 380 -16.93 1.09 18.68
CA ASN A 380 -16.29 1.70 17.52
C ASN A 380 -14.94 2.33 17.92
N SER A 381 -13.97 2.37 17.01
CA SER A 381 -12.63 2.89 17.28
C SER A 381 -12.15 3.81 16.18
N SER A 382 -11.84 5.08 16.50
CA SER A 382 -11.18 6.00 15.57
C SER A 382 -9.67 5.82 15.48
N THR A 383 -9.10 4.89 16.24
CA THR A 383 -7.72 4.42 16.11
C THR A 383 -7.70 2.93 15.77
N PRO A 384 -6.72 2.44 14.98
CA PRO A 384 -6.51 1.01 14.80
C PRO A 384 -6.40 0.23 16.11
N VAL A 385 -7.06 -0.93 16.15
CA VAL A 385 -7.00 -1.91 17.24
C VAL A 385 -6.55 -3.26 16.67
N THR A 386 -5.68 -3.96 17.39
CA THR A 386 -5.20 -5.28 16.99
C THR A 386 -6.33 -6.32 17.05
N VAL A 387 -6.48 -7.08 15.96
CA VAL A 387 -7.36 -8.24 15.90
C VAL A 387 -6.79 -9.34 16.80
N ALA A 388 -7.60 -9.89 17.70
CA ALA A 388 -7.10 -10.81 18.73
C ALA A 388 -6.79 -12.20 18.15
N GLY A 389 -5.54 -12.65 18.29
CA GLY A 389 -5.12 -14.02 17.95
C GLY A 389 -4.67 -14.24 16.50
N ILE A 390 -4.67 -13.21 15.65
CA ILE A 390 -4.14 -13.29 14.27
C ILE A 390 -2.74 -12.67 14.23
N THR A 391 -1.74 -13.50 13.91
CA THR A 391 -0.31 -13.11 13.89
C THR A 391 0.44 -13.59 12.64
N ASN A 392 -0.27 -14.16 11.67
CA ASN A 392 0.28 -14.72 10.43
C ASN A 392 -0.69 -14.53 9.25
N ALA A 393 -1.49 -13.46 9.24
CA ALA A 393 -2.28 -13.09 8.08
C ALA A 393 -1.37 -12.67 6.92
N VAL A 394 -1.84 -12.93 5.70
CA VAL A 394 -1.24 -12.46 4.44
C VAL A 394 -2.19 -11.56 3.65
N GLU A 395 -3.49 -11.61 3.98
CA GLU A 395 -4.58 -10.88 3.31
C GLU A 395 -5.76 -10.73 4.28
N VAL A 396 -6.51 -9.64 4.17
CA VAL A 396 -7.76 -9.35 4.89
C VAL A 396 -8.81 -8.85 3.91
N SER A 397 -10.08 -9.23 4.10
CA SER A 397 -11.21 -8.71 3.34
C SER A 397 -12.37 -8.36 4.26
N ALA A 398 -12.89 -7.14 4.13
CA ALA A 398 -13.89 -6.53 5.00
C ALA A 398 -15.23 -6.33 4.24
N GLY A 399 -16.28 -7.01 4.71
CA GLY A 399 -17.63 -6.91 4.17
C GLY A 399 -18.43 -5.77 4.82
N PHE A 400 -19.76 -5.90 4.92
CA PHE A 400 -20.55 -4.87 5.60
C PHE A 400 -20.41 -4.95 7.13
N TYR A 401 -20.47 -6.16 7.68
CA TYR A 401 -20.56 -6.43 9.11
C TYR A 401 -19.60 -7.52 9.58
N HIS A 402 -18.77 -8.06 8.69
CA HIS A 402 -17.81 -9.11 8.98
C HIS A 402 -16.48 -8.82 8.30
N THR A 403 -15.45 -9.51 8.77
CA THR A 403 -14.09 -9.46 8.20
C THR A 403 -13.56 -10.88 8.16
N CYS A 404 -12.84 -11.23 7.09
CA CYS A 404 -12.12 -12.49 6.96
C CYS A 404 -10.64 -12.20 6.68
N ALA A 405 -9.75 -13.12 7.04
CA ALA A 405 -8.33 -13.06 6.69
C ALA A 405 -7.83 -14.42 6.19
N VAL A 406 -6.98 -14.41 5.15
CA VAL A 406 -6.16 -15.57 4.78
C VAL A 406 -4.89 -15.56 5.61
N LEU A 407 -4.55 -16.73 6.16
CA LEU A 407 -3.34 -16.96 6.93
C LEU A 407 -2.25 -17.58 6.05
N ALA A 408 -0.98 -17.37 6.39
CA ALA A 408 0.19 -17.86 5.64
C ALA A 408 0.26 -19.40 5.45
N ASN A 409 -0.61 -20.16 6.13
CA ASN A 409 -0.78 -21.61 5.95
C ASN A 409 -1.97 -21.97 5.03
N GLY A 410 -2.58 -20.98 4.36
CA GLY A 410 -3.74 -21.15 3.48
C GLY A 410 -5.07 -21.41 4.19
N GLN A 411 -5.16 -21.20 5.50
CA GLN A 411 -6.42 -21.24 6.24
C GLN A 411 -7.10 -19.87 6.22
N VAL A 412 -8.44 -19.86 6.30
CA VAL A 412 -9.23 -18.63 6.45
C VAL A 412 -9.81 -18.53 7.86
N SER A 413 -9.78 -17.35 8.46
CA SER A 413 -10.48 -17.04 9.72
C SER A 413 -11.38 -15.82 9.53
N CYS A 414 -12.64 -15.90 9.98
CA CYS A 414 -13.62 -14.81 9.87
C CYS A 414 -14.21 -14.43 11.25
N TRP A 415 -14.61 -13.16 11.39
CA TRP A 415 -15.25 -12.60 12.58
C TRP A 415 -16.26 -11.49 12.24
N GLY A 416 -17.03 -11.06 13.24
CA GLY A 416 -18.10 -10.07 13.11
C GLY A 416 -19.51 -10.69 13.09
N GLY A 417 -20.44 -10.06 12.38
CA GLY A 417 -21.82 -10.52 12.20
C GLY A 417 -21.93 -11.84 11.44
N ASN A 418 -22.95 -12.64 11.76
CA ASN A 418 -23.15 -13.99 11.19
C ASN A 418 -24.63 -14.31 10.86
N ASP A 419 -25.48 -13.30 10.71
CA ASP A 419 -26.93 -13.47 10.51
C ASP A 419 -27.28 -14.28 9.25
N PHE A 420 -26.39 -14.28 8.25
CA PHE A 420 -26.54 -14.99 6.98
C PHE A 420 -25.51 -16.11 6.80
N GLY A 421 -24.72 -16.44 7.82
CA GLY A 421 -23.71 -17.50 7.76
C GLY A 421 -22.38 -17.08 7.10
N GLN A 422 -22.14 -15.76 6.96
CA GLN A 422 -20.96 -15.19 6.30
C GLN A 422 -19.61 -15.54 6.97
N LEU A 423 -19.62 -16.12 8.17
CA LEU A 423 -18.42 -16.63 8.85
C LEU A 423 -18.06 -18.08 8.48
N GLY A 424 -18.90 -18.80 7.72
CA GLY A 424 -18.57 -20.13 7.17
C GLY A 424 -18.45 -21.27 8.18
N ASN A 425 -18.85 -21.03 9.44
CA ASN A 425 -18.67 -21.96 10.56
C ASN A 425 -19.82 -22.97 10.74
N GLY A 426 -20.71 -23.11 9.76
CA GLY A 426 -21.88 -23.99 9.82
C GLY A 426 -23.06 -23.45 10.63
N THR A 427 -23.01 -22.20 11.10
CA THR A 427 -24.09 -21.57 11.88
C THR A 427 -24.56 -20.25 11.25
N THR A 428 -25.84 -19.93 11.45
CA THR A 428 -26.41 -18.58 11.31
C THR A 428 -26.76 -18.08 12.70
N ALA A 429 -25.75 -17.63 13.45
CA ALA A 429 -25.90 -17.28 14.86
C ALA A 429 -26.39 -15.82 15.01
N PRO A 430 -27.44 -15.54 15.81
CA PRO A 430 -27.92 -14.18 16.08
C PRO A 430 -27.01 -13.40 17.05
N LEU A 431 -25.89 -13.98 17.47
CA LEU A 431 -24.86 -13.33 18.26
C LEU A 431 -23.58 -13.24 17.41
N PRO A 432 -22.97 -12.05 17.26
CA PRO A 432 -21.75 -11.91 16.48
C PRO A 432 -20.54 -12.61 17.14
N GLN A 433 -19.52 -12.92 16.33
CA GLN A 433 -18.23 -13.36 16.86
C GLN A 433 -17.29 -12.16 17.01
N PHE A 434 -17.14 -11.68 18.24
CA PHE A 434 -16.29 -10.52 18.58
C PHE A 434 -14.79 -10.79 18.49
N PHE A 435 -14.41 -12.05 18.28
CA PHE A 435 -13.04 -12.54 18.08
C PHE A 435 -13.01 -13.36 16.77
N PRO A 436 -11.85 -13.45 16.10
CA PRO A 436 -11.59 -14.47 15.08
C PRO A 436 -12.05 -15.86 15.54
N ALA A 437 -12.89 -16.47 14.72
CA ALA A 437 -13.33 -17.84 14.92
C ALA A 437 -12.15 -18.83 14.78
N ALA A 438 -12.39 -20.10 15.12
CA ALA A 438 -11.56 -21.19 14.60
C ALA A 438 -11.57 -21.16 13.05
N PRO A 439 -10.52 -21.66 12.38
CA PRO A 439 -10.44 -21.67 10.92
C PRO A 439 -11.68 -22.23 10.24
N VAL A 440 -12.07 -21.61 9.13
CA VAL A 440 -13.26 -21.93 8.34
C VAL A 440 -13.13 -23.33 7.75
N ILE A 441 -13.91 -24.28 8.27
CA ILE A 441 -13.79 -25.70 7.93
C ILE A 441 -14.12 -25.94 6.45
N GLY A 442 -13.21 -26.61 5.75
CA GLY A 442 -13.34 -26.93 4.33
C GLY A 442 -12.79 -25.87 3.38
N VAL A 443 -12.10 -24.85 3.89
CA VAL A 443 -11.27 -23.92 3.10
C VAL A 443 -9.80 -24.13 3.51
N ASP A 444 -9.11 -24.94 2.73
CA ASP A 444 -7.69 -25.27 2.89
C ASP A 444 -6.93 -24.83 1.64
N ASN A 445 -5.75 -24.22 1.80
CA ASN A 445 -4.95 -23.66 0.71
C ASN A 445 -5.66 -22.52 -0.05
N ALA A 446 -6.35 -21.64 0.69
CA ALA A 446 -6.78 -20.35 0.15
C ALA A 446 -5.56 -19.49 -0.23
N ILE A 447 -5.70 -18.74 -1.34
CA ILE A 447 -4.70 -17.80 -1.86
C ILE A 447 -5.27 -16.39 -2.08
N ALA A 448 -6.60 -16.24 -2.10
CA ALA A 448 -7.29 -14.96 -2.04
C ALA A 448 -8.62 -15.11 -1.26
N ILE A 449 -9.13 -14.04 -0.65
CA ILE A 449 -10.46 -13.94 -0.03
C ILE A 449 -11.12 -12.62 -0.42
N THR A 450 -12.34 -12.67 -0.96
CA THR A 450 -13.18 -11.48 -1.16
C THR A 450 -14.46 -11.57 -0.35
N THR A 451 -14.83 -10.47 0.33
CA THR A 451 -16.07 -10.36 1.12
C THR A 451 -17.03 -9.35 0.53
N SER A 452 -18.09 -9.87 -0.08
CA SER A 452 -19.30 -9.17 -0.46
C SER A 452 -20.08 -8.71 0.79
N SER A 453 -21.11 -7.87 0.61
CA SER A 453 -21.94 -7.32 1.69
C SER A 453 -22.21 -8.33 2.84
N PHE A 454 -22.74 -9.52 2.51
CA PHE A 454 -22.95 -10.63 3.46
C PHE A 454 -22.56 -12.01 2.88
N THR A 455 -21.62 -12.04 1.93
CA THR A 455 -21.11 -13.27 1.30
C THR A 455 -19.58 -13.23 1.33
N SER A 456 -18.94 -14.38 1.50
CA SER A 456 -17.48 -14.51 1.52
C SER A 456 -17.09 -15.59 0.50
N CYS A 457 -16.07 -15.33 -0.32
CA CYS A 457 -15.60 -16.22 -1.37
C CYS A 457 -14.08 -16.36 -1.33
N ALA A 458 -13.58 -17.58 -1.16
CA ALA A 458 -12.16 -17.90 -1.18
C ALA A 458 -11.74 -18.47 -2.53
N LEU A 459 -10.65 -17.94 -3.10
CA LEU A 459 -9.91 -18.57 -4.19
C LEU A 459 -8.91 -19.56 -3.61
N LEU A 460 -8.91 -20.78 -4.11
CA LEU A 460 -8.02 -21.85 -3.67
C LEU A 460 -6.84 -22.00 -4.63
N ALA A 461 -5.69 -22.47 -4.12
CA ALA A 461 -4.47 -22.73 -4.90
C ALA A 461 -4.65 -23.70 -6.09
N ASN A 462 -5.75 -24.46 -6.12
CA ASN A 462 -6.14 -25.31 -7.26
C ASN A 462 -6.99 -24.57 -8.32
N THR A 463 -7.06 -23.23 -8.26
CA THR A 463 -7.84 -22.32 -9.14
C THR A 463 -9.36 -22.46 -9.05
N GLN A 464 -9.88 -23.11 -8.01
CA GLN A 464 -11.33 -23.24 -7.75
C GLN A 464 -11.79 -22.22 -6.69
N VAL A 465 -13.09 -21.93 -6.71
CA VAL A 465 -13.73 -20.96 -5.79
C VAL A 465 -14.68 -21.67 -4.84
N LYS A 466 -14.65 -21.28 -3.56
CA LYS A 466 -15.68 -21.65 -2.56
C LYS A 466 -16.30 -20.40 -1.96
N CYS A 467 -17.63 -20.33 -1.93
CA CYS A 467 -18.37 -19.22 -1.36
C CYS A 467 -19.32 -19.67 -0.23
N TRP A 468 -19.66 -18.76 0.68
CA TRP A 468 -20.62 -18.97 1.78
C TRP A 468 -21.23 -17.63 2.22
N GLY A 469 -22.32 -17.66 2.98
CA GLY A 469 -23.09 -16.48 3.41
C GLY A 469 -24.47 -16.39 2.77
N VAL A 470 -24.97 -15.19 2.50
CA VAL A 470 -26.29 -14.98 1.87
C VAL A 470 -26.29 -15.51 0.42
N ASN A 471 -27.40 -16.15 0.01
CA ASN A 471 -27.55 -16.69 -1.35
C ASN A 471 -28.95 -16.44 -1.96
N ASN A 472 -29.69 -15.45 -1.43
CA ASN A 472 -31.08 -15.19 -1.79
C ASN A 472 -31.27 -14.73 -3.25
N VAL A 473 -30.22 -14.20 -3.87
CA VAL A 473 -30.15 -13.86 -5.30
C VAL A 473 -28.97 -14.53 -6.00
N GLY A 474 -28.45 -15.64 -5.44
CA GLY A 474 -27.49 -16.50 -6.12
C GLY A 474 -26.01 -16.19 -5.87
N GLN A 475 -25.69 -15.32 -4.89
CA GLN A 475 -24.35 -14.80 -4.62
C GLN A 475 -23.29 -15.89 -4.32
N VAL A 476 -23.70 -17.07 -3.85
CA VAL A 476 -22.78 -18.18 -3.56
C VAL A 476 -22.41 -18.97 -4.82
N GLY A 477 -23.10 -18.76 -5.95
CA GLY A 477 -22.72 -19.37 -7.22
C GLY A 477 -22.86 -20.90 -7.25
N MET A 478 -23.75 -21.47 -6.43
CA MET A 478 -23.92 -22.93 -6.24
C MET A 478 -25.01 -23.59 -7.11
N GLY A 479 -25.44 -22.92 -8.19
CA GLY A 479 -26.47 -23.40 -9.12
C GLY A 479 -27.92 -23.29 -8.65
N GLN A 480 -28.15 -22.78 -7.42
CA GLN A 480 -29.48 -22.61 -6.82
C GLN A 480 -29.53 -21.41 -5.86
N PHE A 481 -30.73 -20.93 -5.57
CA PHE A 481 -31.00 -19.87 -4.58
C PHE A 481 -31.26 -20.46 -3.19
N SER A 482 -30.77 -19.81 -2.12
CA SER A 482 -31.03 -20.19 -0.72
C SER A 482 -31.00 -18.94 0.18
N PRO A 483 -31.80 -18.82 1.25
CA PRO A 483 -31.69 -17.68 2.17
C PRO A 483 -30.26 -17.50 2.74
N SER A 484 -29.57 -18.60 3.04
CA SER A 484 -28.22 -18.64 3.59
C SER A 484 -27.53 -19.96 3.23
N VAL A 485 -26.19 -19.93 3.17
CA VAL A 485 -25.30 -21.07 3.00
C VAL A 485 -24.17 -20.93 4.01
N PRO A 486 -24.31 -21.43 5.26
CA PRO A 486 -23.37 -21.13 6.35
C PRO A 486 -22.07 -21.97 6.32
N THR A 487 -21.83 -22.75 5.26
CA THR A 487 -20.64 -23.59 5.06
C THR A 487 -20.03 -23.35 3.69
N PRO A 488 -18.70 -23.29 3.55
CA PRO A 488 -18.01 -23.13 2.26
C PRO A 488 -18.47 -24.13 1.20
N THR A 489 -19.07 -23.60 0.13
CA THR A 489 -19.67 -24.37 -0.95
C THR A 489 -18.94 -24.06 -2.25
N THR A 490 -18.55 -25.11 -2.99
CA THR A 490 -17.88 -24.98 -4.28
C THR A 490 -18.79 -24.31 -5.31
N VAL A 491 -18.26 -23.29 -6.00
CA VAL A 491 -18.95 -22.59 -7.09
C VAL A 491 -19.06 -23.52 -8.31
N VAL A 492 -20.27 -23.65 -8.86
CA VAL A 492 -20.50 -24.47 -10.06
C VAL A 492 -19.90 -23.80 -11.29
N GLY A 493 -19.58 -24.58 -12.32
CA GLY A 493 -19.06 -24.03 -13.57
C GLY A 493 -20.11 -23.21 -14.34
N VAL A 494 -19.63 -22.50 -15.37
CA VAL A 494 -20.45 -21.62 -16.21
C VAL A 494 -21.69 -22.35 -16.74
N ASN A 495 -22.85 -21.69 -16.70
CA ASN A 495 -24.15 -22.27 -17.05
C ASN A 495 -24.55 -23.51 -16.22
N ASN A 496 -24.07 -23.61 -14.97
CA ASN A 496 -24.33 -24.72 -14.05
C ASN A 496 -23.77 -26.08 -14.54
N VAL A 497 -22.63 -26.07 -15.22
CA VAL A 497 -21.97 -27.28 -15.74
C VAL A 497 -20.60 -27.47 -15.08
N GLY A 498 -20.44 -28.52 -14.28
CA GLY A 498 -19.18 -28.85 -13.62
C GLY A 498 -18.84 -27.92 -12.46
N VAL A 499 -17.54 -27.66 -12.25
CA VAL A 499 -17.00 -26.80 -11.18
C VAL A 499 -16.28 -25.62 -11.82
N LEU A 500 -16.41 -24.43 -11.25
CA LEU A 500 -15.63 -23.27 -11.69
C LEU A 500 -14.16 -23.48 -11.35
N SER A 501 -13.30 -23.41 -12.36
CA SER A 501 -11.85 -23.60 -12.24
C SER A 501 -11.09 -22.75 -13.26
N GLY A 502 -9.77 -22.64 -13.09
CA GLY A 502 -8.94 -21.74 -13.87
C GLY A 502 -9.11 -20.28 -13.46
N ILE A 503 -9.67 -19.99 -12.29
CA ILE A 503 -9.79 -18.64 -11.75
C ILE A 503 -8.44 -18.16 -11.19
N THR A 504 -8.10 -16.92 -11.48
CA THR A 504 -6.89 -16.23 -11.02
C THR A 504 -7.18 -15.05 -10.10
N ASP A 505 -8.40 -14.50 -10.15
CA ASP A 505 -8.80 -13.37 -9.30
C ASP A 505 -10.31 -13.36 -9.00
N LEU A 506 -10.69 -12.70 -7.90
CA LEU A 506 -12.06 -12.56 -7.40
C LEU A 506 -12.27 -11.16 -6.81
N SER A 507 -13.38 -10.52 -7.16
CA SER A 507 -13.84 -9.33 -6.41
C SER A 507 -15.35 -9.40 -6.18
N GLY A 508 -15.79 -9.08 -4.97
CA GLY A 508 -17.21 -9.01 -4.63
C GLY A 508 -17.43 -8.10 -3.45
N ARG A 509 -18.18 -7.00 -3.64
CA ARG A 509 -18.48 -6.03 -2.57
C ARG A 509 -19.96 -5.69 -2.42
N GLY A 510 -20.73 -5.79 -3.50
CA GLY A 510 -22.20 -5.80 -3.47
C GLY A 510 -22.79 -7.17 -3.14
N PHE A 511 -23.97 -7.45 -3.69
CA PHE A 511 -24.60 -8.77 -3.70
C PHE A 511 -24.28 -9.56 -4.97
N HIS A 512 -23.09 -9.38 -5.53
CA HIS A 512 -22.59 -10.12 -6.68
C HIS A 512 -21.09 -10.37 -6.51
N THR A 513 -20.57 -11.33 -7.27
CA THR A 513 -19.13 -11.64 -7.34
C THR A 513 -18.72 -11.65 -8.80
N THR A 514 -17.60 -11.01 -9.11
CA THR A 514 -16.86 -11.16 -10.36
C THR A 514 -15.65 -12.06 -10.15
N ALA A 515 -15.28 -12.80 -11.19
CA ALA A 515 -14.13 -13.68 -11.21
C ALA A 515 -13.40 -13.57 -12.54
N LEU A 516 -12.08 -13.57 -12.48
CA LEU A 516 -11.21 -13.58 -13.64
C LEU A 516 -10.69 -14.98 -13.92
N GLY A 517 -10.83 -15.45 -15.16
CA GLY A 517 -10.18 -16.67 -15.62
C GLY A 517 -8.75 -16.42 -16.14
N SER A 518 -7.87 -17.41 -16.03
CA SER A 518 -6.51 -17.42 -16.59
C SER A 518 -6.44 -17.30 -18.12
N ASN A 519 -7.59 -17.34 -18.79
CA ASN A 519 -7.81 -17.09 -20.20
C ASN A 519 -8.13 -15.61 -20.52
N GLY A 520 -8.19 -14.75 -19.50
CA GLY A 520 -8.57 -13.34 -19.61
C GLY A 520 -10.06 -13.08 -19.82
N LEU A 521 -10.92 -14.09 -19.59
CA LEU A 521 -12.37 -13.94 -19.59
C LEU A 521 -12.89 -13.60 -18.18
N VAL A 522 -13.90 -12.74 -18.12
CA VAL A 522 -14.56 -12.34 -16.87
C VAL A 522 -15.89 -13.07 -16.72
N TYR A 523 -16.14 -13.57 -15.52
CA TYR A 523 -17.38 -14.22 -15.12
C TYR A 523 -18.03 -13.46 -13.96
N ALA A 524 -19.35 -13.49 -13.86
CA ALA A 524 -20.09 -12.86 -12.78
C ALA A 524 -21.36 -13.65 -12.40
N TRP A 525 -21.72 -13.63 -11.11
CA TRP A 525 -22.96 -14.21 -10.57
C TRP A 525 -23.49 -13.44 -9.35
N GLY A 526 -24.75 -13.71 -8.97
CA GLY A 526 -25.49 -13.01 -7.92
C GLY A 526 -26.55 -12.05 -8.44
N LEU A 527 -26.72 -10.93 -7.73
CA LEU A 527 -27.65 -9.84 -8.04
C LEU A 527 -27.34 -9.22 -9.40
N ASN A 528 -28.38 -8.98 -10.21
CA ASN A 528 -28.26 -8.39 -11.55
C ASN A 528 -29.32 -7.30 -11.83
N ASN A 529 -30.08 -6.86 -10.83
CA ASN A 529 -31.15 -5.88 -11.02
C ASN A 529 -30.67 -4.50 -11.50
N ALA A 530 -29.37 -4.23 -11.42
CA ALA A 530 -28.69 -3.05 -11.96
C ALA A 530 -27.67 -3.43 -13.06
N ALA A 531 -27.84 -4.59 -13.69
CA ALA A 531 -26.94 -5.21 -14.67
C ALA A 531 -25.51 -5.49 -14.19
N GLN A 532 -25.31 -5.72 -12.88
CA GLN A 532 -23.99 -5.97 -12.30
C GLN A 532 -23.24 -7.17 -12.91
N LEU A 533 -23.94 -8.10 -13.54
CA LEU A 533 -23.32 -9.29 -14.16
C LEU A 533 -22.82 -9.03 -15.58
N GLY A 534 -23.17 -7.91 -16.22
CA GLY A 534 -22.68 -7.52 -17.55
C GLY A 534 -22.96 -8.55 -18.66
N ASN A 535 -23.95 -9.42 -18.46
CA ASN A 535 -24.22 -10.61 -19.27
C ASN A 535 -25.34 -10.42 -20.31
N GLY A 536 -25.74 -9.17 -20.57
CA GLY A 536 -26.85 -8.82 -21.45
C GLY A 536 -28.25 -8.84 -20.81
N THR A 537 -28.39 -9.26 -19.55
CA THR A 537 -29.70 -9.36 -18.86
C THR A 537 -29.77 -8.50 -17.59
N LEU A 538 -30.94 -8.50 -16.94
CA LEU A 538 -31.15 -7.98 -15.57
C LEU A 538 -31.51 -9.11 -14.58
N ASP A 539 -31.38 -10.36 -15.02
CA ASP A 539 -31.80 -11.53 -14.25
C ASP A 539 -30.67 -11.98 -13.31
N ASN A 540 -31.01 -12.16 -12.03
CA ASN A 540 -30.06 -12.68 -11.04
C ASN A 540 -29.61 -14.09 -11.43
N SER A 541 -28.32 -14.38 -11.30
CA SER A 541 -27.78 -15.70 -11.67
C SER A 541 -27.22 -16.44 -10.45
N PRO A 542 -27.68 -17.67 -10.16
CA PRO A 542 -27.12 -18.50 -9.08
C PRO A 542 -25.89 -19.31 -9.51
N PHE A 543 -25.34 -19.03 -10.70
CA PHE A 543 -24.12 -19.64 -11.24
C PHE A 543 -23.34 -18.62 -12.09
N PRO A 544 -22.03 -18.82 -12.32
CA PRO A 544 -21.22 -17.93 -13.16
C PRO A 544 -21.78 -17.78 -14.58
N THR A 545 -21.91 -16.52 -15.02
CA THR A 545 -22.23 -16.12 -16.39
C THR A 545 -21.08 -15.29 -16.96
N MET A 546 -20.86 -15.32 -18.28
CA MET A 546 -19.77 -14.58 -18.91
C MET A 546 -20.16 -13.11 -19.15
N VAL A 547 -19.25 -12.18 -18.82
CA VAL A 547 -19.42 -10.75 -19.10
C VAL A 547 -19.25 -10.49 -20.60
N LEU A 548 -20.13 -9.67 -21.17
CA LEU A 548 -20.14 -9.29 -22.59
C LEU A 548 -19.47 -7.93 -22.80
N GLY A 549 -18.96 -7.67 -24.00
CA GLY A 549 -18.37 -6.38 -24.40
C GLY A 549 -16.89 -6.18 -24.01
N ILE A 550 -16.29 -7.14 -23.30
CA ILE A 550 -14.85 -7.15 -23.00
C ILE A 550 -14.06 -7.24 -24.31
N SER A 551 -13.26 -6.22 -24.60
CA SER A 551 -12.66 -5.96 -25.92
C SER A 551 -11.25 -6.55 -26.12
N ALA A 552 -10.59 -6.89 -25.02
CA ALA A 552 -9.29 -7.55 -24.96
C ALA A 552 -9.21 -8.37 -23.65
N PRO A 553 -8.26 -9.32 -23.48
CA PRO A 553 -8.08 -10.05 -22.24
C PRO A 553 -8.08 -9.14 -21.00
N ALA A 554 -9.05 -9.37 -20.11
CA ALA A 554 -9.07 -8.82 -18.77
C ALA A 554 -8.03 -9.53 -17.90
N ILE A 555 -7.63 -8.86 -16.83
CA ILE A 555 -6.45 -9.24 -16.04
C ILE A 555 -6.52 -8.76 -14.59
N ASP A 556 -7.34 -7.75 -14.32
CA ASP A 556 -7.82 -7.35 -12.98
C ASP A 556 -9.33 -7.09 -13.10
N VAL A 557 -10.08 -7.37 -12.02
CA VAL A 557 -11.54 -7.24 -11.93
C VAL A 557 -11.93 -6.64 -10.58
N SER A 558 -12.81 -5.64 -10.60
CA SER A 558 -13.34 -5.01 -9.39
C SER A 558 -14.87 -4.99 -9.41
N SER A 559 -15.46 -5.26 -8.25
CA SER A 559 -16.90 -5.15 -8.02
C SER A 559 -17.26 -3.95 -7.13
N GLY A 560 -18.28 -3.21 -7.55
CA GLY A 560 -19.04 -2.24 -6.76
C GLY A 560 -20.26 -2.85 -6.06
N LEU A 561 -21.13 -2.01 -5.49
CA LEU A 561 -22.44 -2.48 -5.03
C LEU A 561 -23.41 -2.74 -6.21
N VAL A 562 -23.32 -1.92 -7.26
CA VAL A 562 -24.27 -1.86 -8.40
C VAL A 562 -23.60 -1.75 -9.77
N HIS A 563 -22.28 -1.89 -9.82
CA HIS A 563 -21.47 -1.88 -11.04
C HIS A 563 -20.27 -2.80 -10.85
N ALA A 564 -19.56 -3.11 -11.92
CA ALA A 564 -18.25 -3.75 -11.87
C ALA A 564 -17.38 -3.28 -13.05
N CYS A 565 -16.08 -3.48 -12.92
CA CYS A 565 -15.05 -3.06 -13.88
C CYS A 565 -14.04 -4.18 -14.12
N ALA A 566 -13.43 -4.15 -15.30
CA ALA A 566 -12.28 -4.95 -15.65
C ALA A 566 -11.22 -4.05 -16.30
N LEU A 567 -9.96 -4.22 -15.90
CA LEU A 567 -8.82 -3.56 -16.52
C LEU A 567 -8.16 -4.58 -17.46
N LEU A 568 -7.76 -4.12 -18.65
CA LEU A 568 -7.40 -4.97 -19.78
C LEU A 568 -5.92 -4.86 -20.14
N ILE A 569 -5.40 -5.89 -20.81
CA ILE A 569 -4.02 -6.00 -21.33
C ILE A 569 -3.40 -4.72 -21.92
N ASN A 570 -4.21 -3.86 -22.53
CA ASN A 570 -3.78 -2.62 -23.18
C ASN A 570 -3.85 -1.36 -22.29
N GLY A 571 -4.06 -1.49 -20.97
CA GLY A 571 -4.18 -0.38 -20.03
C GLY A 571 -5.51 0.39 -20.10
N GLN A 572 -6.48 -0.09 -20.90
CA GLN A 572 -7.84 0.42 -20.93
C GLN A 572 -8.71 -0.29 -19.89
N MET A 573 -9.64 0.44 -19.30
CA MET A 573 -10.66 -0.11 -18.40
C MET A 573 -12.02 -0.17 -19.09
N GLN A 574 -12.79 -1.20 -18.78
CA GLN A 574 -14.21 -1.27 -19.15
C GLN A 574 -15.07 -1.58 -17.92
N CYS A 575 -16.17 -0.85 -17.76
CA CYS A 575 -17.11 -1.01 -16.65
C CYS A 575 -18.54 -1.23 -17.14
N TRP A 576 -19.37 -1.87 -16.32
CA TRP A 576 -20.79 -2.18 -16.62
C TRP A 576 -21.66 -2.08 -15.36
N GLY A 577 -22.97 -2.14 -15.56
CA GLY A 577 -23.96 -1.97 -14.51
C GLY A 577 -24.51 -0.54 -14.46
N LYS A 578 -24.70 0.00 -13.25
CA LYS A 578 -25.37 1.29 -13.02
C LYS A 578 -24.43 2.50 -13.19
N ASN A 579 -24.92 3.58 -13.81
CA ASN A 579 -24.16 4.82 -14.04
C ASN A 579 -24.82 6.13 -13.55
N GLU A 580 -25.83 6.08 -12.68
CA GLU A 580 -26.56 7.29 -12.19
C GLU A 580 -25.66 8.37 -11.55
N PHE A 581 -24.45 8.03 -11.09
CA PHE A 581 -23.49 8.97 -10.50
C PHE A 581 -22.27 9.23 -11.41
N GLY A 582 -22.25 8.65 -12.62
CA GLY A 582 -21.08 8.67 -13.51
C GLY A 582 -19.98 7.66 -13.12
N GLN A 583 -20.25 6.71 -12.22
CA GLN A 583 -19.26 5.76 -11.70
C GLN A 583 -18.65 4.84 -12.77
N LEU A 584 -19.32 4.60 -13.90
CA LEU A 584 -18.71 3.85 -15.02
C LEU A 584 -17.67 4.68 -15.81
N GLY A 585 -17.45 5.95 -15.46
CA GLY A 585 -16.39 6.78 -16.05
C GLY A 585 -16.63 7.19 -17.51
N LEU A 586 -17.89 7.21 -17.95
CA LEU A 586 -18.28 7.40 -19.36
C LEU A 586 -18.32 8.87 -19.80
N GLY A 587 -17.94 9.83 -18.94
CA GLY A 587 -17.88 11.27 -19.25
C GLY A 587 -19.24 11.95 -19.46
N ASN A 588 -20.32 11.20 -19.41
CA ASN A 588 -21.68 11.71 -19.42
C ASN A 588 -21.99 12.26 -18.02
N ALA A 589 -22.26 13.56 -17.92
CA ALA A 589 -22.93 14.14 -16.75
C ALA A 589 -24.24 13.36 -16.48
N PRO A 590 -24.69 13.19 -15.22
CA PRO A 590 -25.91 12.45 -14.95
C PRO A 590 -27.06 13.05 -15.75
N PRO A 591 -27.87 12.24 -16.47
CA PRO A 591 -28.96 12.76 -17.25
C PRO A 591 -29.98 13.45 -16.34
N PRO A 592 -30.77 14.41 -16.88
CA PRO A 592 -31.85 15.01 -16.12
C PRO A 592 -32.82 13.91 -15.61
N PRO A 593 -33.51 14.14 -14.47
CA PRO A 593 -34.22 13.12 -13.67
C PRO A 593 -35.45 12.45 -14.32
N SER A 594 -35.55 12.46 -15.65
CA SER A 594 -36.64 11.92 -16.46
C SER A 594 -36.20 10.81 -17.43
N VAL A 595 -34.97 10.30 -17.35
CA VAL A 595 -34.47 9.25 -18.26
C VAL A 595 -34.01 8.00 -17.48
N PRO A 596 -34.89 7.00 -17.32
CA PRO A 596 -34.47 5.64 -16.94
C PRO A 596 -34.19 4.77 -18.18
N PRO A 597 -33.24 3.83 -18.15
CA PRO A 597 -32.24 3.60 -17.11
C PRO A 597 -30.78 3.81 -17.59
N ASP A 598 -29.96 4.46 -16.77
CA ASP A 598 -28.49 4.46 -16.87
C ASP A 598 -27.90 3.10 -16.43
N ILE A 599 -28.31 2.04 -17.12
CA ILE A 599 -27.92 0.65 -16.83
C ILE A 599 -27.33 0.03 -18.10
N TYR A 600 -26.05 -0.32 -18.02
CA TYR A 600 -25.28 -0.89 -19.11
C TYR A 600 -25.12 -2.40 -18.90
N THR A 601 -25.82 -3.20 -19.72
CA THR A 601 -25.84 -4.67 -19.61
C THR A 601 -24.62 -5.36 -20.21
N SER A 602 -23.63 -4.61 -20.68
CA SER A 602 -22.33 -5.09 -21.17
C SER A 602 -21.24 -4.05 -20.91
N ALA A 603 -19.99 -4.48 -20.86
CA ALA A 603 -18.81 -3.65 -20.59
C ALA A 603 -18.67 -2.48 -21.58
N GLN A 604 -18.49 -1.28 -21.03
CA GLN A 604 -18.30 -0.01 -21.74
C GLN A 604 -16.91 0.54 -21.43
N THR A 605 -16.20 1.05 -22.43
CA THR A 605 -14.86 1.64 -22.24
C THR A 605 -14.94 2.95 -21.46
N VAL A 606 -14.15 3.05 -20.39
CA VAL A 606 -14.02 4.26 -19.57
C VAL A 606 -13.25 5.34 -20.34
N LEU A 607 -13.72 6.58 -20.27
CA LEU A 607 -13.12 7.69 -21.01
C LEU A 607 -11.93 8.29 -20.25
N GLY A 608 -10.82 8.51 -20.95
CA GLY A 608 -9.63 9.16 -20.40
C GLY A 608 -8.65 8.25 -19.67
N LEU A 609 -8.97 6.97 -19.45
CA LEU A 609 -8.04 5.99 -18.87
C LEU A 609 -7.38 5.15 -19.97
N THR A 610 -6.10 5.40 -20.25
CA THR A 610 -5.28 4.58 -21.17
C THR A 610 -3.98 4.09 -20.53
N ASN A 611 -3.79 4.39 -19.25
CA ASN A 611 -2.60 4.18 -18.43
C ASN A 611 -3.00 3.69 -17.02
N GLY A 612 -4.15 3.01 -16.91
CA GLY A 612 -4.55 2.37 -15.67
C GLY A 612 -3.61 1.20 -15.36
N ILE A 613 -3.14 1.13 -14.11
CA ILE A 613 -2.20 0.09 -13.65
C ILE A 613 -2.70 -0.71 -12.45
N GLY A 614 -3.84 -0.35 -11.85
CA GLY A 614 -4.53 -1.14 -10.82
C GLY A 614 -5.92 -0.61 -10.54
N LEU A 615 -6.88 -1.49 -10.24
CA LEU A 615 -8.23 -1.10 -9.84
C LEU A 615 -8.34 -0.85 -8.33
N LEU A 616 -9.34 -0.05 -7.96
CA LEU A 616 -9.88 -0.02 -6.59
C LEU A 616 -10.90 -1.14 -6.44
N GLU A 617 -10.88 -1.91 -5.36
CA GLU A 617 -12.07 -2.68 -4.98
C GLU A 617 -13.16 -1.74 -4.40
N HIS A 618 -14.33 -1.65 -5.04
CA HIS A 618 -15.34 -0.63 -4.74
C HIS A 618 -16.39 -1.07 -3.69
N GLY A 619 -16.31 -0.61 -2.43
CA GLY A 619 -17.39 -0.80 -1.44
C GLY A 619 -18.61 0.12 -1.64
N SER A 620 -18.55 1.05 -2.60
CA SER A 620 -19.60 2.03 -2.85
C SER A 620 -20.51 1.64 -4.02
N ALA A 621 -21.75 2.12 -3.99
CA ALA A 621 -22.64 2.06 -5.13
C ALA A 621 -22.31 3.09 -6.22
N ALA A 622 -21.53 4.12 -5.88
CA ALA A 622 -21.56 5.39 -6.58
C ALA A 622 -20.19 5.96 -6.95
N ILE A 623 -19.10 5.23 -6.69
CA ILE A 623 -17.71 5.70 -6.88
C ILE A 623 -16.91 4.59 -7.55
N SER A 624 -15.99 4.99 -8.43
CA SER A 624 -14.89 4.15 -8.87
C SER A 624 -13.57 4.94 -8.81
N CYS A 625 -12.46 4.23 -8.65
CA CYS A 625 -11.11 4.80 -8.66
C CYS A 625 -10.14 3.84 -9.36
N ALA A 626 -8.97 4.34 -9.77
CA ALA A 626 -7.87 3.56 -10.31
C ALA A 626 -6.52 4.19 -9.94
N ILE A 627 -5.48 3.35 -9.86
CA ILE A 627 -4.09 3.78 -9.85
C ILE A 627 -3.65 3.97 -11.31
N VAL A 628 -2.98 5.08 -11.63
CA VAL A 628 -2.53 5.41 -12.99
C VAL A 628 -1.02 5.69 -13.03
N SER A 629 -0.36 5.42 -14.16
CA SER A 629 1.09 5.68 -14.37
C SER A 629 1.39 7.04 -14.97
#